data_AF-A0A659USF9-F1
#
_entry.id   AF-A0A659USF9-F1
#
_cell.length_a   1.000
_cell.length_b   1.000
_cell.length_c   1.000
_cell.angle_alpha   90.00
_cell.angle_beta   90.00
_cell.angle_gamma   90.00
#
_symmetry.space_group_name_H-M   'P 1'
#
loop_
_entity.id
_entity.type
_entity.pdbx_description
1 polymer ?
#
loop_
_entity_poly.entity_id
_entity_poly.type
_entity_poly.pdbx_seq_one_letter_code
_entity_poly.pdbx_strand_id
1 'polypeptide(L)'
;ALTSAFVGYARDELNFRTDVSYRLLNDDISHNWDYGTSASRQGYAGVVDDLQRARSLNPALGVVIVNGYTDLVTPYLASRYLVSQIPSLAGARPIRLDVVEGGHMMYFKPDGRHALKEAASELYQATQ
;
A
#
# COMPACT_ATOMS: atom_id res chain seq x y z
N ALA A 1 19.79 -9.23 -4.48
CA ALA A 1 18.84 -10.32 -4.82
C ALA A 1 17.61 -9.81 -5.59
N LEU A 2 16.87 -8.80 -5.09
CA LEU A 2 15.65 -8.32 -5.76
C LEU A 2 15.89 -7.65 -7.12
N THR A 3 16.92 -6.83 -7.26
CA THR A 3 17.31 -6.20 -8.54
C THR A 3 17.57 -7.24 -9.62
N SER A 4 18.41 -8.25 -9.32
CA SER A 4 18.74 -9.32 -10.26
C SER A 4 17.54 -10.21 -10.58
N ALA A 5 16.67 -10.48 -9.59
CA ALA A 5 15.43 -11.23 -9.80
C ALA A 5 14.48 -10.52 -10.77
N PHE A 6 14.26 -9.20 -10.58
CA PHE A 6 13.42 -8.43 -11.50
C PHE A 6 14.04 -8.32 -12.90
N VAL A 7 15.34 -8.05 -13.02
CA VAL A 7 16.02 -7.96 -14.31
C VAL A 7 15.95 -9.30 -15.07
N GLY A 8 16.15 -10.42 -14.38
CA GLY A 8 15.97 -11.75 -14.96
C GLY A 8 14.53 -11.99 -15.42
N TYR A 9 13.55 -11.73 -14.56
CA TYR A 9 12.12 -11.85 -14.90
C TYR A 9 11.73 -11.03 -16.13
N ALA A 10 12.09 -9.75 -16.17
CA ALA A 10 11.76 -8.87 -17.29
C ALA A 10 12.42 -9.35 -18.60
N ARG A 11 13.70 -9.74 -18.54
CA ARG A 11 14.47 -10.15 -19.72
C ARG A 11 14.04 -11.51 -20.25
N ASP A 12 13.91 -12.49 -19.37
CA ASP A 12 13.88 -13.91 -19.73
C ASP A 12 12.45 -14.47 -19.74
N GLU A 13 11.56 -13.97 -18.87
CA GLU A 13 10.15 -14.41 -18.84
C GLU A 13 9.24 -13.48 -19.65
N LEU A 14 9.38 -12.16 -19.47
CA LEU A 14 8.58 -11.18 -20.22
C LEU A 14 9.16 -10.85 -21.61
N ASN A 15 10.34 -11.36 -21.95
CA ASN A 15 11.07 -11.06 -23.19
C ASN A 15 11.35 -9.57 -23.43
N PHE A 16 11.33 -8.75 -22.37
CA PHE A 16 11.64 -7.33 -22.44
C PHE A 16 13.15 -7.11 -22.27
N ARG A 17 13.86 -7.03 -23.40
CA ARG A 17 15.32 -6.78 -23.44
C ARG A 17 15.57 -5.30 -23.67
N THR A 18 16.31 -4.67 -22.76
CA THR A 18 16.70 -3.27 -22.83
C THR A 18 18.10 -3.07 -22.27
N ASP A 19 18.77 -2.03 -22.74
CA ASP A 19 20.03 -1.48 -22.23
C ASP A 19 19.83 -0.56 -21.01
N VAL A 20 18.59 -0.19 -20.69
CA VAL A 20 18.25 0.63 -19.53
C VAL A 20 18.59 -0.09 -18.22
N SER A 21 19.29 0.61 -17.33
CA SER A 21 19.66 0.09 -16.02
C SER A 21 18.51 0.15 -15.03
N TYR A 22 18.15 -0.99 -14.43
CA TYR A 22 17.19 -1.05 -13.33
C TYR A 22 17.88 -0.69 -12.01
N ARG A 23 17.55 0.49 -11.46
CA ARG A 23 18.05 0.97 -10.15
C ARG A 23 16.96 0.83 -9.10
N LEU A 24 17.02 -0.26 -8.34
CA LEU A 24 16.12 -0.49 -7.20
C LEU A 24 16.43 0.51 -6.08
N LEU A 25 15.40 1.15 -5.52
CA LEU A 25 15.50 2.12 -4.41
C LEU A 25 16.54 3.22 -4.67
N ASN A 26 16.35 3.99 -5.74
CA ASN A 26 17.25 5.08 -6.10
C ASN A 26 17.11 6.25 -5.11
N ASP A 27 18.09 6.41 -4.22
CA ASP A 27 18.10 7.45 -3.18
C ASP A 27 18.03 8.87 -3.75
N ASP A 28 18.71 9.18 -4.86
CA ASP A 28 18.66 10.51 -5.47
C ASP A 28 17.22 10.86 -5.86
N ILE A 29 16.47 9.89 -6.41
CA ILE A 29 15.07 10.09 -6.74
C ILE A 29 14.24 10.20 -5.46
N SER A 30 14.47 9.30 -4.48
CA SER A 30 13.76 9.30 -3.20
C SER A 30 13.81 10.67 -2.49
N HIS A 31 14.97 11.33 -2.48
CA HIS A 31 15.13 12.66 -1.86
C HIS A 31 14.46 13.80 -2.62
N ASN A 32 14.14 13.60 -3.89
CA ASN A 32 13.48 14.61 -4.73
C ASN A 32 11.95 14.50 -4.72
N TRP A 33 11.37 13.56 -3.95
CA TRP A 33 9.92 13.49 -3.80
C TRP A 33 9.38 14.70 -3.05
N ASP A 34 8.38 15.37 -3.65
CA ASP A 34 7.56 16.36 -2.95
C ASP A 34 6.49 15.62 -2.14
N TYR A 35 6.68 15.59 -0.82
CA TYR A 35 5.75 15.00 0.12
C TYR A 35 4.57 15.93 0.49
N GLY A 36 4.46 17.08 -0.16
CA GLY A 36 3.44 18.10 0.12
C GLY A 36 3.63 18.80 1.46
N THR A 37 4.80 18.61 2.10
CA THR A 37 5.20 19.25 3.35
C THR A 37 5.94 20.55 3.03
N SER A 38 5.60 21.63 3.73
CA SER A 38 6.25 22.94 3.53
C SER A 38 6.31 23.70 4.85
N ALA A 39 7.03 24.82 4.89
CA ALA A 39 7.02 25.69 6.06
C ALA A 39 5.59 26.13 6.48
N SER A 40 4.66 26.18 5.52
CA SER A 40 3.22 26.45 5.76
C SER A 40 2.33 25.19 5.86
N ARG A 41 2.84 24.00 5.50
CA ARG A 41 2.21 22.68 5.69
C ARG A 41 3.10 21.83 6.58
N GLN A 42 3.02 22.10 7.88
CA GLN A 42 3.71 21.33 8.91
C GLN A 42 3.07 19.94 9.03
N GLY A 43 3.87 18.87 8.95
CA GLY A 43 3.39 17.49 9.09
C GLY A 43 4.26 16.45 8.39
N TYR A 44 3.89 15.18 8.55
CA TYR A 44 4.42 14.06 7.75
C TYR A 44 3.49 13.79 6.56
N ALA A 45 4.00 13.17 5.50
CA ALA A 45 3.17 12.69 4.41
C ALA A 45 2.05 11.78 4.94
N GLY A 46 0.80 12.06 4.55
CA GLY A 46 -0.36 11.31 5.00
C GLY A 46 -1.54 11.50 4.06
N VAL A 47 -2.41 10.48 3.98
CA VAL A 47 -3.54 10.43 3.04
C VAL A 47 -4.89 10.26 3.74
N VAL A 48 -4.93 10.31 5.08
CA VAL A 48 -6.15 10.02 5.85
C VAL A 48 -7.27 11.02 5.54
N ASP A 49 -6.96 12.32 5.44
CA ASP A 49 -7.93 13.35 5.10
C ASP A 49 -8.44 13.21 3.67
N ASP A 50 -7.54 12.94 2.72
CA ASP A 50 -7.90 12.69 1.33
C ASP A 50 -8.78 11.44 1.19
N LEU A 51 -8.48 10.38 1.95
CA LEU A 51 -9.27 9.17 2.00
C LEU A 51 -10.66 9.41 2.60
N GLN A 52 -10.76 10.18 3.68
CA GLN A 52 -12.05 10.58 4.27
C GLN A 52 -12.87 11.42 3.30
N ARG A 53 -12.23 12.34 2.58
CA ARG A 53 -12.89 13.13 1.53
C ARG A 53 -13.37 12.25 0.37
N ALA A 54 -12.56 11.31 -0.09
CA ALA A 54 -12.98 10.39 -1.15
C ALA A 54 -14.17 9.52 -0.71
N ARG A 55 -14.16 9.03 0.53
CA ARG A 55 -15.25 8.23 1.11
C ARG A 55 -16.53 9.05 1.36
N SER A 56 -16.43 10.35 1.66
CA SER A 56 -17.62 11.20 1.80
C SER A 56 -18.27 11.52 0.46
N LEU A 57 -17.48 11.63 -0.61
CA LEU A 57 -17.96 11.82 -1.97
C LEU A 57 -18.49 10.53 -2.61
N ASN A 58 -17.89 9.39 -2.29
CA ASN A 58 -18.32 8.07 -2.72
C ASN A 58 -18.45 7.13 -1.51
N PRO A 59 -19.61 7.08 -0.84
CA PRO A 59 -19.84 6.19 0.30
C PRO A 59 -19.68 4.69 -0.05
N ALA A 60 -19.79 4.33 -1.33
CA ALA A 60 -19.58 2.96 -1.80
C ALA A 60 -18.11 2.60 -2.01
N LEU A 61 -17.18 3.57 -1.91
CA LEU A 61 -15.74 3.33 -2.02
C LEU A 61 -15.28 2.32 -0.97
N GLY A 62 -14.88 1.14 -1.42
CA GLY A 62 -14.25 0.14 -0.56
C GLY A 62 -12.78 0.48 -0.31
N VAL A 63 -12.31 0.22 0.90
CA VAL A 63 -10.90 0.38 1.28
C VAL A 63 -10.45 -0.84 2.07
N VAL A 64 -9.35 -1.46 1.64
CA VAL A 64 -8.68 -2.53 2.37
C VAL A 64 -7.21 -2.18 2.58
N ILE A 65 -6.72 -2.37 3.80
CA ILE A 65 -5.31 -2.19 4.18
C ILE A 65 -4.82 -3.55 4.69
N VAL A 66 -3.77 -4.09 4.07
CA VAL A 66 -3.18 -5.39 4.44
C VAL A 66 -1.77 -5.18 4.96
N ASN A 67 -1.50 -5.61 6.18
CA ASN A 67 -0.18 -5.49 6.82
C ASN A 67 0.40 -6.87 7.18
N GLY A 68 1.74 -6.94 7.22
CA GLY A 68 2.44 -8.07 7.83
C GLY A 68 2.45 -7.95 9.36
N TYR A 69 2.18 -9.06 10.06
CA TYR A 69 2.16 -9.12 11.52
C TYR A 69 3.48 -8.72 12.17
N THR A 70 4.61 -9.06 11.53
CA THR A 70 5.97 -8.74 12.02
C THR A 70 6.64 -7.62 11.22
N ASP A 71 5.86 -6.78 10.54
CA ASP A 71 6.38 -5.61 9.83
C ASP A 71 6.86 -4.55 10.83
N LEU A 72 8.17 -4.25 10.80
CA LEU A 72 8.79 -3.21 11.60
C LEU A 72 9.06 -1.91 10.83
N VAL A 73 8.88 -1.92 9.50
CA VAL A 73 9.02 -0.73 8.65
C VAL A 73 7.72 0.06 8.68
N THR A 74 6.58 -0.63 8.53
CA THR A 74 5.24 -0.06 8.67
C THR A 74 4.39 -0.90 9.62
N PRO A 75 4.54 -0.74 10.95
CA PRO A 75 3.84 -1.56 11.93
C PRO A 75 2.32 -1.49 11.77
N TYR A 76 1.65 -2.65 11.71
CA TYR A 76 0.20 -2.72 11.50
C TYR A 76 -0.62 -1.94 12.54
N LEU A 77 -0.07 -1.78 13.75
CA LEU A 77 -0.71 -1.03 14.83
C LEU A 77 -0.85 0.45 14.48
N ALA A 78 0.06 1.04 13.70
CA ALA A 78 -0.04 2.42 13.25
C ALA A 78 -1.24 2.60 12.31
N SER A 79 -1.43 1.70 11.33
CA SER A 79 -2.61 1.69 10.45
C SER A 79 -3.90 1.55 11.25
N ARG A 80 -3.94 0.59 12.19
CA ARG A 80 -5.11 0.38 13.07
C ARG A 80 -5.43 1.60 13.92
N TYR A 81 -4.40 2.25 14.47
CA TYR A 81 -4.55 3.46 15.26
C TYR A 81 -5.10 4.60 14.41
N LEU A 82 -4.48 4.90 13.27
CA LEU A 82 -4.93 6.00 12.40
C LEU A 82 -6.38 5.80 11.93
N VAL A 83 -6.75 4.59 11.50
CA VAL A 83 -8.13 4.27 11.12
C VAL A 83 -9.10 4.38 12.29
N SER A 84 -8.69 4.09 13.53
CA SER A 84 -9.58 4.27 14.70
C SER A 84 -9.78 5.73 15.09
N GLN A 85 -8.92 6.64 14.63
CA GLN A 85 -9.04 8.07 14.88
C GLN A 85 -9.93 8.79 13.86
N ILE A 86 -10.28 8.16 12.73
CA ILE A 86 -11.11 8.84 11.72
C ILE A 86 -12.58 8.90 12.16
N PRO A 87 -13.28 10.02 11.94
CA PRO A 87 -14.71 10.09 12.19
C PRO A 87 -15.48 9.07 11.35
N SER A 88 -16.52 8.47 11.94
CA SER A 88 -17.46 7.65 11.19
C SER A 88 -18.19 8.51 10.15
N LEU A 89 -18.39 7.96 8.95
CA LEU A 89 -19.14 8.58 7.88
C LEU A 89 -20.42 7.77 7.67
N ALA A 90 -21.57 8.41 7.88
CA ALA A 90 -22.86 7.73 7.77
C ALA A 90 -23.05 7.19 6.34
N GLY A 91 -23.39 5.90 6.23
CA GLY A 91 -23.60 5.22 4.95
C GLY A 91 -22.31 4.89 4.17
N ALA A 92 -21.13 5.29 4.64
CA ALA A 92 -19.88 4.91 4.00
C ALA A 92 -19.45 3.50 4.41
N ARG A 93 -18.95 2.70 3.46
CA ARG A 93 -18.35 1.40 3.75
C ARG A 93 -17.18 1.53 4.72
N PRO A 94 -17.02 0.60 5.69
CA PRO A 94 -15.90 0.66 6.64
C PRO A 94 -14.56 0.40 5.93
N ILE A 95 -13.47 0.91 6.51
CA ILE A 95 -12.11 0.54 6.11
C ILE A 95 -11.82 -0.83 6.73
N ARG A 96 -11.47 -1.81 5.89
CA ARG A 96 -11.05 -3.14 6.33
C ARG A 96 -9.54 -3.16 6.57
N LEU A 97 -9.13 -3.77 7.68
CA LEU A 97 -7.73 -3.95 8.07
C LEU A 97 -7.46 -5.44 8.26
N ASP A 98 -6.60 -5.99 7.40
CA ASP A 98 -6.19 -7.38 7.47
C ASP A 98 -4.72 -7.46 7.90
N VAL A 99 -4.44 -8.40 8.79
CA VAL A 99 -3.07 -8.67 9.24
C VAL A 99 -2.74 -10.10 8.91
N VAL A 100 -1.69 -10.30 8.13
CA VAL A 100 -1.25 -11.62 7.65
C VAL A 100 0.11 -11.97 8.24
N GLU A 101 0.45 -13.25 8.28
CA GLU A 101 1.78 -13.67 8.72
C GLU A 101 2.86 -13.14 7.77
N GLY A 102 3.88 -12.47 8.31
CA GLY A 102 5.01 -11.96 7.54
C GLY A 102 5.46 -10.58 7.98
N GLY A 103 6.61 -10.15 7.47
CA GLY A 103 7.13 -8.80 7.67
C GLY A 103 6.62 -7.82 6.62
N HIS A 104 7.41 -6.78 6.33
CA HIS A 104 7.05 -5.72 5.38
C HIS A 104 6.63 -6.24 4.00
N MET A 105 7.39 -7.19 3.46
CA MET A 105 7.12 -7.82 2.17
C MET A 105 6.31 -9.11 2.36
N MET A 106 5.21 -9.05 3.11
CA MET A 106 4.38 -10.23 3.44
C MET A 106 3.95 -11.06 2.22
N TYR A 107 3.79 -10.40 1.08
CA TYR A 107 3.42 -10.98 -0.20
C TYR A 107 4.55 -11.77 -0.88
N PHE A 108 5.75 -11.87 -0.30
CA PHE A 108 6.76 -12.80 -0.80
C PHE A 108 6.46 -14.24 -0.37
N LYS A 109 5.82 -14.44 0.78
CA LYS A 109 5.33 -15.76 1.20
C LYS A 109 4.08 -16.13 0.38
N PRO A 110 3.94 -17.39 -0.09
CA PRO A 110 2.76 -17.82 -0.85
C PRO A 110 1.43 -17.50 -0.14
N ASP A 111 1.34 -17.77 1.16
CA ASP A 111 0.11 -17.55 1.92
C ASP A 111 -0.23 -16.06 2.05
N GLY A 112 0.76 -15.20 2.34
CA GLY A 112 0.56 -13.75 2.41
C GLY A 112 0.15 -13.17 1.05
N ARG A 113 0.73 -13.67 -0.05
CA ARG A 113 0.35 -13.30 -1.41
C ARG A 113 -1.07 -13.75 -1.77
N HIS A 114 -1.45 -14.96 -1.36
CA HIS A 114 -2.81 -15.47 -1.55
C HIS A 114 -3.82 -14.63 -0.76
N ALA A 115 -3.54 -14.36 0.51
CA ALA A 115 -4.39 -13.51 1.36
C ALA A 115 -4.56 -12.10 0.77
N LEU A 116 -3.49 -11.48 0.26
CA LEU A 116 -3.58 -10.18 -0.43
C LEU A 116 -4.48 -10.25 -1.68
N LYS A 117 -4.34 -11.31 -2.48
CA LYS A 117 -5.20 -11.52 -3.67
C LYS A 117 -6.66 -11.69 -3.28
N GLU A 118 -6.96 -12.47 -2.25
CA GLU A 118 -8.34 -12.69 -1.80
C GLU A 118 -8.95 -11.39 -1.26
N ALA A 119 -8.23 -10.65 -0.42
CA ALA A 119 -8.68 -9.35 0.07
C ALA A 119 -8.98 -8.36 -1.07
N ALA A 120 -8.15 -8.33 -2.11
CA ALA A 120 -8.40 -7.52 -3.30
C ALA A 120 -9.60 -8.03 -4.11
N SER A 121 -9.77 -9.34 -4.25
CA SER A 121 -10.89 -9.94 -5.00
C SER A 121 -12.22 -9.65 -4.33
N GLU A 122 -12.29 -9.81 -3.01
CA GLU A 122 -13.45 -9.49 -2.18
C GLU A 122 -13.79 -8.00 -2.25
N LEU A 123 -12.78 -7.12 -2.24
CA LEU A 123 -12.98 -5.68 -2.41
C LEU A 123 -13.69 -5.39 -3.74
N TYR A 124 -13.18 -5.90 -4.86
CA TYR A 124 -13.77 -5.64 -6.19
C TYR A 124 -15.19 -6.19 -6.30
N GLN A 125 -15.43 -7.42 -5.83
CA GLN A 125 -16.76 -8.05 -5.86
C GLN A 125 -17.77 -7.28 -5.02
N ALA A 126 -17.36 -6.75 -3.85
CA ALA A 126 -18.23 -5.98 -2.98
C ALA A 126 -18.55 -4.57 -3.52
N THR A 127 -17.79 -4.08 -4.51
CA THR A 127 -17.96 -2.76 -5.14
C THR A 127 -18.66 -2.78 -6.49
N GLN A 128 -18.98 -3.97 -7.03
CA GLN A 128 -19.93 -4.11 -8.14
C GLN A 128 -21.37 -3.98 -7.64
#